data_AF-A0A965RVN2-F1
#
_entry.id   AF-A0A965RVN2-F1
#
_cell.length_a   1.000
_cell.length_b   1.000
_cell.length_c   1.000
_cell.angle_alpha   90.00
_cell.angle_beta   90.00
_cell.angle_gamma   90.00
#
_symmetry.space_group_name_H-M   'P 1'
#
loop_
_entity.id
_entity.type
_entity.pdbx_description
1 polymer ?
#
loop_
_entity_poly.entity_id
_entity_poly.type
_entity_poly.pdbx_seq_one_letter_code
_entity_poly.pdbx_strand_id
1 'polypeptide(L)'
;MKYLSILILFFTLYSCTKEVKIDIPGYKEQLVIDGSIEPGSPAIVLLSKTSNIYSPTNLEAYLNGFISGATIVISDGTVTDTLIEICTDNLPPGTEEQAAAFFGLPIDQIVNLHLCAYISTNIIGQVGKTYSLKVINDGKTYTSQTSILPPTALDSVYWKPEPSNPMYGFSWTRLTDPGATTDAYAWQTKYISDTNFQRPFNPFFNDKFFNGLSFEFAYDNPMSYGDESYDEDYRGYYRIGDTVVIKFSKIGSKEYNFFEKKYNQMYSAGNPFATPTNIPSNIVGGALGVWVGYSPTYDTLICQP
;
A
#
# COMPACT_ATOMS: atom_id res chain seq x y z
N MET A 1 -20.16 67.37 -21.49
CA MET A 1 -19.62 66.11 -22.05
C MET A 1 -18.76 65.29 -21.08
N LYS A 2 -18.09 65.88 -20.06
CA LYS A 2 -17.30 65.12 -19.06
C LYS A 2 -18.11 64.20 -18.12
N TYR A 3 -19.33 64.58 -17.75
CA TYR A 3 -20.16 63.81 -16.81
C TYR A 3 -20.90 62.61 -17.45
N LEU A 4 -21.07 62.60 -18.78
CA LEU A 4 -21.74 61.51 -19.49
C LEU A 4 -20.84 60.29 -19.66
N SER A 5 -19.53 60.50 -19.82
CA SER A 5 -18.53 59.42 -19.86
C SER A 5 -18.34 58.71 -18.51
N ILE A 6 -18.58 59.40 -17.39
CA ILE A 6 -18.49 58.81 -16.04
C ILE A 6 -19.72 57.93 -15.75
N LEU A 7 -20.90 58.29 -16.27
CA LEU A 7 -22.13 57.51 -16.08
C LEU A 7 -22.13 56.20 -16.90
N ILE A 8 -21.49 56.19 -18.07
CA ILE A 8 -21.34 54.99 -18.91
C ILE A 8 -20.35 53.99 -18.31
N LEU A 9 -19.31 54.47 -17.61
CA LEU A 9 -18.32 53.61 -16.95
C LEU A 9 -18.89 52.89 -15.71
N PHE A 10 -19.97 53.39 -15.11
CA PHE A 10 -20.62 52.76 -13.96
C PHE A 10 -21.52 51.57 -14.33
N PHE A 11 -21.95 51.47 -15.60
CA PHE A 11 -22.79 50.36 -16.06
C PHE A 11 -22.00 49.12 -16.49
N THR A 12 -20.67 49.21 -16.65
CA THR A 12 -19.83 48.07 -17.07
C THR A 12 -19.32 47.21 -15.91
N LEU A 13 -19.72 47.50 -14.66
CA LEU A 13 -19.28 46.75 -13.47
C LEU A 13 -20.33 45.75 -12.94
N TYR A 14 -21.46 45.56 -13.64
CA TYR A 14 -22.39 44.46 -13.34
C TYR A 14 -21.82 43.13 -13.86
N SER A 15 -20.81 42.60 -13.16
CA SER A 15 -20.39 41.22 -13.32
C SER A 15 -21.40 40.33 -12.60
N CYS A 16 -22.34 39.74 -13.34
CA CYS A 16 -23.18 38.65 -12.85
C CYS A 16 -22.29 37.42 -12.62
N THR A 17 -21.71 37.28 -11.43
CA THR A 17 -21.16 36.01 -11.00
C THR A 17 -22.33 35.08 -10.69
N LYS A 18 -22.52 34.06 -11.53
CA LYS A 18 -23.47 32.98 -11.22
C LYS A 18 -22.85 32.18 -10.08
N GLU A 19 -23.41 32.25 -8.88
CA GLU A 19 -23.04 31.35 -7.79
C GLU A 19 -23.26 29.91 -8.25
N VAL A 20 -22.16 29.19 -8.49
CA VAL A 20 -22.20 27.76 -8.73
C VAL A 20 -22.35 27.11 -7.36
N LYS A 21 -23.60 26.85 -6.95
CA LYS A 21 -23.84 25.92 -5.85
C LYS A 21 -23.47 24.52 -6.33
N ILE A 22 -22.26 24.10 -5.96
CA ILE A 22 -21.83 22.72 -6.08
C ILE A 22 -22.55 21.98 -4.95
N ASP A 23 -23.59 21.22 -5.28
CA ASP A 23 -24.14 20.23 -4.35
C ASP A 23 -23.08 19.13 -4.19
N ILE A 24 -22.25 19.27 -3.16
CA ILE A 24 -21.31 18.23 -2.78
C ILE A 24 -22.15 17.08 -2.22
N PRO A 25 -22.18 15.90 -2.87
CA PRO A 25 -22.90 14.76 -2.31
C PRO A 25 -22.41 14.54 -0.88
N GLY A 26 -23.35 14.45 0.06
CA GLY A 26 -23.02 14.31 1.48
C GLY A 26 -22.08 13.13 1.69
N TYR A 27 -21.04 13.35 2.51
CA TYR A 27 -20.13 12.29 2.91
C TYR A 27 -20.89 11.13 3.54
N LYS A 28 -20.69 9.92 3.01
CA LYS A 28 -21.21 8.68 3.57
C LYS A 28 -20.03 7.81 3.97
N GLU A 29 -19.98 7.48 5.25
CA GLU A 29 -18.97 6.56 5.78
C GLU A 29 -19.09 5.18 5.11
N GLN A 30 -17.95 4.63 4.71
CA GLN A 30 -17.82 3.34 4.05
C GLN A 30 -16.79 2.48 4.78
N LEU A 31 -17.04 1.17 4.79
CA LEU A 31 -16.08 0.18 5.26
C LEU A 31 -14.88 0.14 4.29
N VAL A 32 -13.68 0.02 4.86
CA VAL A 32 -12.42 -0.23 4.17
C VAL A 32 -11.91 -1.59 4.65
N ILE A 33 -11.58 -2.47 3.71
CA ILE A 33 -11.06 -3.82 3.97
C ILE A 33 -9.64 -3.86 3.40
N ASP A 34 -8.62 -3.99 4.24
CA ASP A 34 -7.24 -4.21 3.82
C ASP A 34 -6.82 -5.61 4.25
N GLY A 35 -6.74 -6.53 3.30
CA GLY A 35 -6.36 -7.90 3.60
C GLY A 35 -5.33 -8.45 2.63
N SER A 36 -4.51 -9.34 3.14
CA SER A 36 -3.45 -10.00 2.39
C SER A 36 -3.30 -11.47 2.72
N ILE A 37 -2.75 -12.22 1.79
CA ILE A 37 -2.30 -13.60 1.97
C ILE A 37 -1.02 -13.85 1.14
N GLU A 38 -0.09 -14.60 1.70
CA GLU A 38 1.19 -14.95 1.06
C GLU A 38 1.53 -16.42 1.29
N PRO A 39 2.35 -17.06 0.43
CA PRO A 39 2.87 -18.40 0.65
C PRO A 39 3.47 -18.57 2.04
N GLY A 40 3.06 -19.63 2.74
CA GLY A 40 3.63 -19.97 4.06
C GLY A 40 3.14 -19.11 5.22
N SER A 41 2.30 -18.11 4.96
CA SER A 41 1.73 -17.22 5.99
C SER A 41 0.20 -17.37 6.06
N PRO A 42 -0.40 -17.14 7.24
CA PRO A 42 -1.85 -17.04 7.36
C PRO A 42 -2.37 -15.81 6.62
N ALA A 43 -3.63 -15.87 6.21
CA ALA A 43 -4.35 -14.67 5.77
C ALA A 43 -4.54 -13.69 6.92
N ILE A 44 -4.39 -12.39 6.65
CA ILE A 44 -4.61 -11.32 7.61
C ILE A 44 -5.52 -10.26 6.99
N VAL A 45 -6.48 -9.75 7.77
CA VAL A 45 -7.40 -8.67 7.35
C VAL A 45 -7.50 -7.60 8.44
N LEU A 46 -7.47 -6.34 8.02
CA LEU A 46 -7.71 -5.15 8.82
C LEU A 46 -8.95 -4.44 8.31
N LEU A 47 -9.75 -3.92 9.24
CA LEU A 47 -10.97 -3.18 8.93
C LEU A 47 -10.85 -1.75 9.45
N SER A 48 -11.26 -0.80 8.62
CA SER A 48 -11.37 0.61 9.01
C SER A 48 -12.51 1.31 8.29
N LYS A 49 -12.76 2.57 8.63
CA LYS A 49 -13.75 3.44 7.99
C LYS A 49 -13.07 4.51 7.18
N THR A 50 -13.75 4.92 6.10
CA THR A 50 -13.41 6.19 5.46
C THR A 50 -13.60 7.34 6.46
N SER A 51 -12.97 8.47 6.16
CA SER A 51 -13.17 9.73 6.88
C SER A 51 -13.59 10.82 5.90
N ASN A 52 -14.32 11.81 6.41
CA ASN A 52 -14.62 13.00 5.61
C ASN A 52 -13.33 13.77 5.33
N ILE A 53 -13.25 14.47 4.19
CA ILE A 53 -12.12 15.35 3.84
C ILE A 53 -11.90 16.47 4.87
N TYR A 54 -12.93 16.83 5.63
CA TYR A 54 -12.85 17.83 6.71
C TYR A 54 -12.59 17.22 8.09
N SER A 55 -12.49 15.88 8.19
CA SER A 55 -12.17 15.23 9.46
C SER A 55 -10.74 15.57 9.89
N PRO A 56 -10.45 15.60 11.22
CA PRO A 56 -9.09 15.76 11.71
C PRO A 56 -8.17 14.68 11.14
N THR A 57 -6.95 15.06 10.81
CA THR A 57 -5.90 14.18 10.26
C THR A 57 -4.84 13.79 11.30
N ASN A 58 -5.18 13.94 12.60
CA ASN A 58 -4.29 13.56 13.69
C ASN A 58 -4.30 12.04 13.93
N LEU A 59 -3.28 11.56 14.66
CA LEU A 59 -3.11 10.13 14.94
C LEU A 59 -4.32 9.52 15.66
N GLU A 60 -4.90 10.21 16.63
CA GLU A 60 -6.07 9.74 17.38
C GLU A 60 -7.28 9.52 16.45
N ALA A 61 -7.58 10.46 15.56
CA ALA A 61 -8.66 10.34 14.59
C ALA A 61 -8.43 9.19 13.59
N TYR A 62 -7.18 8.94 13.21
CA TYR A 62 -6.80 7.80 12.38
C TYR A 62 -7.03 6.46 13.11
N LEU A 63 -6.58 6.35 14.37
CA LEU A 63 -6.72 5.15 15.19
C LEU A 63 -8.19 4.84 15.52
N ASN A 64 -9.01 5.87 15.75
CA ASN A 64 -10.46 5.72 15.94
C ASN A 64 -11.21 5.26 14.68
N GLY A 65 -10.55 5.27 13.51
CA GLY A 65 -11.12 4.79 12.26
C GLY A 65 -11.12 3.26 12.13
N PHE A 66 -10.37 2.53 12.96
CA PHE A 66 -10.33 1.06 12.93
C PHE A 66 -11.63 0.45 13.46
N ILE A 67 -12.01 -0.70 12.91
CA ILE A 67 -13.23 -1.43 13.29
C ILE A 67 -12.88 -2.81 13.80
N SER A 68 -13.62 -3.24 14.84
CA SER A 68 -13.63 -4.59 15.38
C SER A 68 -15.05 -5.20 15.38
N GLY A 69 -15.18 -6.48 15.72
CA GLY A 69 -16.45 -7.19 15.84
C GLY A 69 -17.08 -7.71 14.55
N ALA A 70 -16.36 -7.70 13.42
CA ALA A 70 -16.84 -8.28 12.16
C ALA A 70 -16.66 -9.80 12.12
N THR A 71 -17.47 -10.48 11.32
CA THR A 71 -17.22 -11.90 10.99
C THR A 71 -16.55 -11.99 9.64
N ILE A 72 -15.31 -12.50 9.60
CA ILE A 72 -14.55 -12.69 8.37
C ILE A 72 -14.36 -14.17 8.10
N VAL A 73 -14.71 -14.60 6.90
CA VAL A 73 -14.60 -15.98 6.42
C VAL A 73 -13.78 -15.98 5.15
N ILE A 74 -12.79 -16.87 5.07
CA ILE A 74 -12.03 -17.13 3.85
C ILE A 74 -12.20 -18.58 3.42
N SER A 75 -11.98 -18.84 2.13
CA SER A 75 -11.91 -20.22 1.61
C SER A 75 -10.88 -20.32 0.51
N ASP A 76 -10.16 -21.44 0.46
CA ASP A 76 -9.22 -21.80 -0.61
C ASP A 76 -9.86 -22.73 -1.67
N GLY A 77 -11.20 -22.85 -1.62
CA GLY A 77 -12.00 -23.74 -2.47
C GLY A 77 -12.15 -25.17 -1.92
N THR A 78 -11.36 -25.57 -0.92
CA THR A 78 -11.44 -26.88 -0.26
C THR A 78 -11.76 -26.75 1.23
N VAL A 79 -11.05 -25.86 1.91
CA VAL A 79 -11.22 -25.52 3.32
C VAL A 79 -11.89 -24.14 3.41
N THR A 80 -12.71 -23.97 4.43
CA THR A 80 -13.28 -22.68 4.83
C THR A 80 -12.82 -22.39 6.24
N ASP A 81 -12.33 -21.18 6.49
CA ASP A 81 -11.85 -20.74 7.79
C ASP A 81 -12.53 -19.43 8.19
N THR A 82 -12.97 -19.35 9.46
CA THR A 82 -13.45 -18.10 10.05
C THR A 82 -12.31 -17.50 10.86
N LEU A 83 -11.88 -16.31 10.48
CA LEU A 83 -10.70 -15.67 11.05
C LEU A 83 -10.93 -15.30 12.51
N ILE A 84 -9.88 -15.44 13.31
CA ILE A 84 -9.89 -15.02 14.71
C ILE A 84 -9.50 -13.54 14.78
N GLU A 85 -10.29 -12.77 15.53
CA GLU A 85 -9.97 -11.39 15.86
C GLU A 85 -8.98 -11.33 17.02
N ILE A 86 -7.87 -10.63 16.81
CA ILE A 86 -6.83 -10.39 17.82
C ILE A 86 -6.62 -8.88 17.92
N CYS A 87 -6.69 -8.34 19.14
CA CYS A 87 -6.58 -6.90 19.40
C CYS A 87 -5.37 -6.57 20.28
N THR A 88 -4.78 -5.39 20.08
CA THR A 88 -3.55 -4.96 20.76
C THR A 88 -3.68 -4.79 22.28
N ASP A 89 -4.90 -4.63 22.79
CA ASP A 89 -5.22 -4.57 24.22
C ASP A 89 -5.42 -5.95 24.87
N ASN A 90 -5.40 -7.03 24.08
CA ASN A 90 -5.51 -8.41 24.56
C ASN A 90 -4.65 -9.36 23.73
N LEU A 91 -3.37 -9.02 23.57
CA LEU A 91 -2.41 -9.85 22.83
C LEU A 91 -2.05 -11.13 23.60
N PRO A 92 -1.89 -12.28 22.91
CA PRO A 92 -1.27 -13.46 23.50
C PRO A 92 0.13 -13.12 24.04
N PRO A 93 0.53 -13.59 25.25
CA PRO A 93 1.83 -13.29 25.81
C PRO A 93 2.99 -13.70 24.88
N GLY A 94 3.95 -12.80 24.66
CA GLY A 94 5.08 -13.02 23.77
C GLY A 94 4.83 -12.70 22.29
N THR A 95 3.68 -12.10 21.95
CA THR A 95 3.35 -11.65 20.58
C THR A 95 3.43 -10.14 20.39
N GLU A 96 3.86 -9.41 21.41
CA GLU A 96 3.91 -7.94 21.45
C GLU A 96 4.85 -7.39 20.37
N GLU A 97 6.04 -7.97 20.21
CA GLU A 97 6.99 -7.58 19.16
C GLU A 97 6.43 -7.81 17.76
N GLN A 98 5.67 -8.89 17.56
CA GLN A 98 5.07 -9.21 16.27
C GLN A 98 3.93 -8.26 15.95
N ALA A 99 3.09 -7.92 16.94
CA ALA A 99 2.04 -6.93 16.79
C ALA A 99 2.62 -5.53 16.53
N ALA A 100 3.67 -5.14 17.25
CA ALA A 100 4.38 -3.87 17.05
C ALA A 100 4.95 -3.79 15.63
N ALA A 101 5.62 -4.86 15.19
CA ALA A 101 6.13 -4.96 13.83
C ALA A 101 5.01 -4.88 12.79
N PHE A 102 3.92 -5.60 12.99
CA PHE A 102 2.78 -5.64 12.08
C PHE A 102 2.08 -4.27 11.92
N PHE A 103 1.85 -3.55 13.02
CA PHE A 103 1.23 -2.22 12.99
C PHE A 103 2.23 -1.08 12.70
N GLY A 104 3.53 -1.37 12.72
CA GLY A 104 4.57 -0.35 12.56
C GLY A 104 4.60 0.67 13.70
N LEU A 105 4.22 0.24 14.90
CA LEU A 105 4.10 1.09 16.09
C LEU A 105 5.01 0.55 17.21
N PRO A 106 5.65 1.43 18.00
CA PRO A 106 6.41 1.02 19.18
C PRO A 106 5.57 0.20 20.18
N ILE A 107 6.20 -0.77 20.85
CA ILE A 107 5.51 -1.69 21.78
C ILE A 107 4.80 -0.92 22.91
N ASP A 108 5.42 0.13 23.43
CA ASP A 108 4.87 0.99 24.48
C ASP A 108 3.63 1.78 24.03
N GLN A 109 3.48 2.00 22.72
CA GLN A 109 2.29 2.63 22.15
C GLN A 109 1.17 1.61 21.92
N ILE A 110 1.45 0.45 21.32
CA ILE A 110 0.40 -0.49 20.90
C ILE A 110 -0.44 -1.01 22.06
N VAL A 111 0.16 -1.23 23.24
CA VAL A 111 -0.52 -1.79 24.41
C VAL A 111 -1.61 -0.85 24.97
N ASN A 112 -1.59 0.42 24.56
CA ASN A 112 -2.58 1.43 24.94
C ASN A 112 -3.62 1.69 23.82
N LEU A 113 -3.56 0.93 22.73
CA LEU A 113 -4.45 1.06 21.58
C LEU A 113 -5.38 -0.15 21.48
N HIS A 114 -6.53 0.04 20.83
CA HIS A 114 -7.44 -1.04 20.46
C HIS A 114 -7.42 -1.23 18.94
N LEU A 115 -6.32 -1.78 18.42
CA LEU A 115 -6.16 -2.12 17.01
C LEU A 115 -6.36 -3.63 16.85
N CYS A 116 -7.31 -4.01 16.01
CA CYS A 116 -7.65 -5.40 15.79
C CYS A 116 -7.25 -5.88 14.40
N ALA A 117 -6.72 -7.10 14.34
CA ALA A 117 -6.44 -7.83 13.11
C ALA A 117 -7.20 -9.15 13.12
N TYR A 118 -7.72 -9.54 11.97
CA TYR A 118 -8.35 -10.83 11.76
C TYR A 118 -7.32 -11.76 11.11
N ILE A 119 -7.03 -12.89 11.75
CA ILE A 119 -5.97 -13.80 11.32
C ILE A 119 -6.55 -15.20 11.10
N SER A 120 -6.19 -15.81 9.98
CA SER A 120 -6.55 -17.20 9.69
C SER A 120 -5.75 -18.17 10.56
N THR A 121 -6.41 -19.24 10.99
CA THR A 121 -5.78 -20.31 11.78
C THR A 121 -5.73 -21.65 11.04
N ASN A 122 -6.56 -21.83 10.02
CA ASN A 122 -6.67 -23.08 9.28
C ASN A 122 -6.22 -22.99 7.81
N ILE A 123 -5.98 -21.78 7.29
CA ILE A 123 -5.53 -21.57 5.91
C ILE A 123 -4.18 -20.84 5.91
N ILE A 124 -3.19 -21.51 5.34
CA ILE A 124 -1.89 -20.95 4.98
C ILE A 124 -1.83 -20.78 3.47
N GLY A 125 -1.28 -19.64 3.03
CA GLY A 125 -1.14 -19.33 1.61
C GLY A 125 -0.28 -20.35 0.87
N GLN A 126 -0.68 -20.68 -0.35
CA GLN A 126 -0.06 -21.65 -1.24
C GLN A 126 -0.08 -21.12 -2.68
N VAL A 127 1.06 -21.27 -3.35
CA VAL A 127 1.20 -20.89 -4.77
C VAL A 127 0.22 -21.69 -5.63
N GLY A 128 -0.43 -21.00 -6.56
CA GLY A 128 -1.41 -21.57 -7.49
C GLY A 128 -2.83 -21.66 -6.96
N LYS A 129 -3.08 -21.28 -5.70
CA LYS A 129 -4.44 -21.26 -5.12
C LYS A 129 -5.12 -19.90 -5.25
N THR A 130 -6.45 -19.95 -5.25
CA THR A 130 -7.34 -18.80 -5.24
C THR A 130 -8.11 -18.78 -3.93
N TYR A 131 -8.19 -17.60 -3.32
CA TYR A 131 -8.76 -17.38 -2.00
C TYR A 131 -9.94 -16.42 -2.08
N SER A 132 -11.13 -16.90 -1.74
CA SER A 132 -12.32 -16.05 -1.58
C SER A 132 -12.37 -15.47 -0.17
N LEU A 133 -12.75 -14.21 -0.05
CA LEU A 133 -12.97 -13.48 1.19
C LEU A 133 -14.46 -13.12 1.30
N LYS A 134 -15.03 -13.30 2.48
CA LYS A 134 -16.36 -12.81 2.86
C LYS A 134 -16.28 -12.09 4.20
N VAL A 135 -16.69 -10.82 4.23
CA VAL A 135 -16.75 -10.00 5.45
C VAL A 135 -18.21 -9.67 5.74
N ILE A 136 -18.66 -9.94 6.97
CA ILE A 136 -19.97 -9.55 7.46
C ILE A 136 -19.77 -8.52 8.57
N ASN A 137 -20.27 -7.30 8.35
CA ASN A 137 -20.23 -6.21 9.31
C ASN A 137 -21.56 -5.45 9.29
N ASP A 138 -22.17 -5.20 10.44
CA ASP A 138 -23.45 -4.50 10.59
C ASP A 138 -24.57 -5.05 9.68
N GLY A 139 -24.66 -6.37 9.55
CA GLY A 139 -25.64 -7.06 8.71
C GLY A 139 -25.42 -6.92 7.19
N LYS A 140 -24.36 -6.21 6.75
CA LYS A 140 -23.94 -6.14 5.34
C LYS A 140 -22.90 -7.20 5.05
N THR A 141 -22.90 -7.70 3.81
CA THR A 141 -21.94 -8.69 3.33
C THR A 141 -21.09 -8.09 2.22
N TYR A 142 -19.79 -8.28 2.34
CA TYR A 142 -18.78 -7.89 1.36
C TYR A 142 -18.03 -9.14 0.91
N THR A 143 -17.66 -9.21 -0.37
CA THR A 143 -16.93 -10.35 -0.92
C THR A 143 -15.77 -9.91 -1.78
N SER A 144 -14.72 -10.72 -1.84
CA SER A 144 -13.60 -10.52 -2.76
C SER A 144 -12.94 -11.85 -3.09
N GLN A 145 -12.02 -11.84 -4.04
CA GLN A 145 -11.23 -12.99 -4.42
C GLN A 145 -9.86 -12.53 -4.93
N THR A 146 -8.81 -13.24 -4.53
CA THR A 146 -7.45 -13.03 -5.02
C THR A 146 -6.74 -14.38 -5.19
N SER A 147 -5.59 -14.39 -5.84
CA SER A 147 -4.81 -15.62 -6.07
C SER A 147 -3.35 -15.39 -5.72
N ILE A 148 -2.70 -16.43 -5.20
CA ILE A 148 -1.24 -16.47 -5.13
C ILE A 148 -0.77 -17.10 -6.44
N LEU A 149 -0.19 -16.28 -7.30
CA LEU A 149 0.25 -16.67 -8.64
C LEU A 149 1.60 -17.40 -8.59
N PRO A 150 1.99 -18.14 -9.63
CA PRO A 150 3.37 -18.57 -9.80
C PRO A 150 4.30 -17.34 -9.78
N PRO A 151 5.26 -17.28 -8.86
CA PRO A 151 6.13 -16.11 -8.71
C PRO A 151 7.13 -16.00 -9.86
N THR A 152 7.56 -14.78 -10.18
CA THR A 152 8.68 -14.51 -11.09
C THR A 152 9.87 -14.05 -10.25
N ALA A 153 10.98 -14.78 -10.31
CA ALA A 153 12.22 -14.38 -9.63
C ALA A 153 12.96 -13.32 -10.43
N LEU A 154 13.72 -12.48 -9.74
CA LEU A 154 14.73 -11.64 -10.37
C LEU A 154 15.85 -12.55 -10.91
N ASP A 155 16.45 -12.20 -12.06
CA ASP A 155 17.56 -12.96 -12.61
C ASP A 155 18.84 -12.73 -11.80
N SER A 156 19.02 -11.50 -11.33
CA SER A 156 20.16 -11.07 -10.54
C SER A 156 19.87 -9.74 -9.85
N VAL A 157 20.41 -9.55 -8.65
CA VAL A 157 20.48 -8.28 -7.96
C VAL A 157 21.94 -7.95 -7.65
N TYR A 158 22.36 -6.71 -7.90
CA TYR A 158 23.70 -6.23 -7.59
C TYR A 158 23.69 -4.76 -7.20
N TRP A 159 24.65 -4.37 -6.37
CA TRP A 159 24.83 -2.99 -5.97
C TRP A 159 25.69 -2.27 -7.01
N LYS A 160 25.26 -1.08 -7.43
CA LYS A 160 26.03 -0.26 -8.36
C LYS A 160 26.37 1.07 -7.69
N PRO A 161 27.65 1.34 -7.40
CA PRO A 161 28.09 2.59 -6.81
C PRO A 161 27.82 3.80 -7.71
N GLU A 162 27.53 4.94 -7.10
CA GLU A 162 27.41 6.21 -7.80
C GLU A 162 28.80 6.75 -8.19
N PRO A 163 28.99 7.24 -9.43
CA PRO A 163 30.27 7.79 -9.86
C PRO A 163 30.74 9.00 -9.04
N SER A 164 29.80 9.80 -8.51
CA SER A 164 30.10 10.98 -7.69
C SER A 164 30.62 10.60 -6.29
N ASN A 165 30.15 9.48 -5.75
CA ASN A 165 30.59 8.96 -4.46
C ASN A 165 30.41 7.43 -4.40
N PRO A 166 31.51 6.66 -4.53
CA PRO A 166 31.43 5.20 -4.58
C PRO A 166 31.11 4.56 -3.21
N MET A 167 30.91 5.35 -2.15
CA MET A 167 30.40 4.85 -0.87
C MET A 167 28.90 4.58 -0.88
N TYR A 168 28.19 5.11 -1.88
CA TYR A 168 26.74 5.00 -2.03
C TYR A 168 26.38 4.47 -3.41
N GLY A 169 25.24 3.81 -3.55
CA GLY A 169 24.78 3.25 -4.81
C GLY A 169 23.36 2.73 -4.77
N PHE A 170 22.83 2.32 -5.92
CA PHE A 170 21.49 1.76 -6.04
C PHE A 170 21.49 0.23 -6.10
N SER A 171 20.34 -0.34 -5.73
CA SER A 171 20.04 -1.76 -5.98
C SER A 171 19.66 -1.92 -7.45
N TRP A 172 20.59 -2.36 -8.28
CA TRP A 172 20.29 -2.74 -9.66
C TRP A 172 19.84 -4.19 -9.73
N THR A 173 18.93 -4.45 -10.66
CA THR A 173 18.40 -5.78 -10.86
C THR A 173 18.12 -6.03 -12.34
N ARG A 174 18.19 -7.30 -12.73
CA ARG A 174 17.72 -7.79 -14.03
C ARG A 174 16.49 -8.66 -13.83
N LEU A 175 15.47 -8.43 -14.64
CA LEU A 175 14.25 -9.23 -14.68
C LEU A 175 14.04 -9.76 -16.09
N THR A 176 13.70 -11.03 -16.22
CA THR A 176 13.16 -11.63 -17.44
C THR A 176 11.68 -11.89 -17.25
N ASP A 177 10.85 -11.04 -17.85
CA ASP A 177 9.41 -11.09 -17.67
C ASP A 177 8.75 -12.20 -18.53
N PRO A 178 7.81 -13.00 -18.00
CA PRO A 178 7.15 -14.04 -18.76
C PRO A 178 6.14 -13.50 -19.79
N GLY A 179 6.47 -13.59 -21.08
CA GLY A 179 5.64 -13.10 -22.20
C GLY A 179 4.24 -13.71 -22.38
N ALA A 180 3.91 -14.76 -21.61
CA ALA A 180 2.63 -15.48 -21.70
C ALA A 180 1.55 -14.90 -20.78
N THR A 181 1.93 -14.08 -19.81
CA THR A 181 1.03 -13.51 -18.80
C THR A 181 0.98 -11.99 -18.92
N THR A 182 0.10 -11.35 -18.15
CA THR A 182 0.12 -9.90 -17.93
C THR A 182 0.34 -9.71 -16.44
N ASP A 183 1.56 -9.34 -16.11
CA ASP A 183 2.09 -9.38 -14.77
C ASP A 183 2.19 -7.99 -14.16
N ALA A 184 2.01 -7.96 -12.85
CA ALA A 184 2.29 -6.81 -12.04
C ALA A 184 3.09 -7.22 -10.82
N TYR A 185 3.92 -6.31 -10.35
CA TYR A 185 4.96 -6.57 -9.39
C TYR A 185 4.92 -5.56 -8.25
N ALA A 186 5.35 -6.02 -7.08
CA ALA A 186 5.52 -5.24 -5.87
C ALA A 186 6.96 -5.39 -5.36
N TRP A 187 7.63 -4.26 -5.14
CA TRP A 187 8.97 -4.20 -4.57
C TRP A 187 8.91 -3.81 -3.10
N GLN A 188 9.61 -4.59 -2.29
CA GLN A 188 9.78 -4.35 -0.87
C GLN A 188 11.22 -4.67 -0.49
N THR A 189 11.77 -3.92 0.47
CA THR A 189 13.16 -4.08 0.89
C THR A 189 13.30 -3.87 2.38
N LYS A 190 14.26 -4.55 3.01
CA LYS A 190 14.68 -4.29 4.38
C LYS A 190 16.16 -4.58 4.58
N TYR A 191 16.80 -3.94 5.56
CA TYR A 191 18.08 -4.43 6.03
C TYR A 191 17.90 -5.84 6.62
N ILE A 192 18.92 -6.69 6.50
CA ILE A 192 18.86 -8.06 7.03
C ILE A 192 18.61 -8.09 8.56
N SER A 193 19.03 -7.05 9.26
CA SER A 193 18.81 -6.84 10.70
C SER A 193 17.38 -6.46 11.05
N ASP A 194 16.61 -5.94 10.09
CA ASP A 194 15.31 -5.35 10.36
C ASP A 194 14.20 -6.40 10.28
N THR A 195 13.14 -6.19 11.07
CA THR A 195 11.97 -7.06 11.04
C THR A 195 11.11 -6.78 9.80
N ASN A 196 10.85 -5.49 9.55
CA ASN A 196 9.83 -5.03 8.62
C ASN A 196 10.37 -4.63 7.25
N PHE A 197 9.63 -5.02 6.22
CA PHE A 197 9.84 -4.54 4.86
C PHE A 197 9.30 -3.12 4.67
N GLN A 198 10.11 -2.28 4.06
CA GLN A 198 9.72 -0.95 3.60
C GLN A 198 9.50 -0.94 2.09
N ARG A 199 8.76 0.05 1.62
CA ARG A 199 8.45 0.25 0.20
C ARG A 199 9.18 1.49 -0.32
N PRO A 200 9.87 1.40 -1.48
CA PRO A 200 10.44 2.56 -2.16
C PRO A 200 9.36 3.52 -2.67
N PHE A 201 9.77 4.62 -3.29
CA PHE A 201 8.84 5.62 -3.83
C PHE A 201 7.90 5.05 -4.91
N ASN A 202 8.32 4.15 -5.79
CA ASN A 202 7.39 3.55 -6.75
C ASN A 202 7.36 2.01 -6.65
N PRO A 203 6.73 1.46 -5.60
CA PRO A 203 6.89 0.05 -5.28
C PRO A 203 6.05 -0.86 -6.16
N PHE A 204 5.12 -0.34 -6.98
CA PHE A 204 4.21 -1.15 -7.80
C PHE A 204 4.32 -0.78 -9.27
N PHE A 205 4.53 -1.78 -10.13
CA PHE A 205 4.61 -1.58 -11.58
C PHE A 205 4.04 -2.79 -12.33
N ASN A 206 3.63 -2.60 -13.59
CA ASN A 206 3.16 -3.68 -14.45
C ASN A 206 4.03 -3.81 -15.70
N ASP A 207 3.89 -4.94 -16.38
CA ASP A 207 4.64 -5.33 -17.58
C ASP A 207 4.11 -4.74 -18.88
N LYS A 208 3.15 -3.81 -18.84
CA LYS A 208 2.44 -3.33 -20.04
C LYS A 208 3.37 -2.86 -21.17
N PHE A 209 4.54 -2.34 -20.82
CA PHE A 209 5.53 -1.83 -21.78
C PHE A 209 6.75 -2.75 -21.97
N PHE A 210 6.86 -3.83 -21.21
CA PHE A 210 8.02 -4.74 -21.24
C PHE A 210 7.67 -6.23 -21.19
N ASN A 211 6.40 -6.60 -21.41
CA ASN A 211 5.94 -7.98 -21.37
C ASN A 211 6.78 -8.90 -22.28
N GLY A 212 7.33 -9.98 -21.72
CA GLY A 212 8.19 -10.91 -22.45
C GLY A 212 9.60 -10.42 -22.76
N LEU A 213 9.99 -9.25 -22.24
CA LEU A 213 11.33 -8.70 -22.40
C LEU A 213 12.18 -8.91 -21.14
N SER A 214 13.49 -8.84 -21.32
CA SER A 214 14.43 -8.69 -20.22
C SER A 214 14.92 -7.26 -20.14
N PHE A 215 14.98 -6.70 -18.94
CA PHE A 215 15.48 -5.35 -18.74
C PHE A 215 16.13 -5.20 -17.36
N GLU A 216 16.98 -4.18 -17.25
CA GLU A 216 17.58 -3.77 -15.99
C GLU A 216 16.89 -2.52 -15.47
N PHE A 217 16.73 -2.46 -14.16
CA PHE A 217 16.20 -1.29 -13.46
C PHE A 217 16.81 -1.22 -12.07
N ALA A 218 16.62 -0.09 -11.42
CA ALA A 218 17.15 0.17 -10.09
C ALA A 218 16.07 0.67 -9.14
N TYR A 219 16.23 0.36 -7.86
CA TYR A 219 15.40 0.87 -6.77
C TYR A 219 16.22 1.60 -5.72
N ASP A 220 15.60 2.64 -5.16
CA ASP A 220 16.10 3.40 -4.02
C ASP A 220 16.03 2.62 -2.71
N ASN A 221 16.81 3.08 -1.73
CA ASN A 221 16.79 2.65 -0.36
C ASN A 221 15.81 3.51 0.47
N PRO A 222 14.54 3.06 0.68
CA PRO A 222 13.56 3.84 1.43
C PRO A 222 13.96 4.08 2.89
N MET A 223 14.75 3.16 3.47
CA MET A 223 15.13 3.18 4.89
C MET A 223 16.07 4.35 5.21
N SER A 224 16.82 4.83 4.21
CA SER A 224 17.78 5.92 4.39
C SER A 224 17.16 7.32 4.38
N TYR A 225 15.91 7.50 3.93
CA TYR A 225 15.30 8.84 3.87
C TYR A 225 15.07 9.47 5.24
N GLY A 226 14.80 8.64 6.25
CA GLY A 226 14.63 9.06 7.65
C GLY A 226 15.89 8.89 8.50
N ASP A 227 16.99 8.41 7.93
CA ASP A 227 18.22 8.12 8.67
C ASP A 227 19.14 9.34 8.67
N GLU A 228 19.29 9.97 9.84
CA GLU A 228 20.14 11.15 10.04
C GLU A 228 21.64 10.83 9.95
N SER A 229 22.03 9.54 9.96
CA SER A 229 23.42 9.12 9.74
C SER A 229 23.83 9.16 8.26
N TYR A 230 22.89 9.38 7.34
CA TYR A 230 23.17 9.63 5.92
C TYR A 230 23.36 11.11 5.65
N ASP A 231 24.36 11.40 4.84
CA ASP A 231 24.49 12.68 4.16
C ASP A 231 23.20 12.98 3.38
N GLU A 232 22.68 14.21 3.47
CA GLU A 232 21.38 14.60 2.89
C GLU A 232 21.30 14.27 1.39
N ASP A 233 22.37 14.54 0.64
CA ASP A 233 22.48 14.29 -0.80
C ASP A 233 22.46 12.79 -1.17
N TYR A 234 22.72 11.90 -0.21
CA TYR A 234 22.81 10.45 -0.40
C TYR A 234 21.69 9.67 0.30
N ARG A 235 20.64 10.36 0.75
CA ARG A 235 19.39 9.70 1.15
C ARG A 235 18.69 9.12 -0.08
N GLY A 236 18.21 7.90 0.03
CA GLY A 236 17.71 7.07 -1.06
C GLY A 236 18.74 6.11 -1.65
N TYR A 237 20.00 6.15 -1.19
CA TYR A 237 21.05 5.23 -1.65
C TYR A 237 21.36 4.15 -0.60
N TYR A 238 21.86 3.02 -1.07
CA TYR A 238 22.47 1.99 -0.23
C TYR A 238 23.94 2.32 -0.02
N ARG A 239 24.41 2.18 1.23
CA ARG A 239 25.80 2.42 1.61
C ARG A 239 26.61 1.14 1.42
N ILE A 240 27.88 1.28 1.07
CA ILE A 240 28.81 0.15 1.08
C ILE A 240 28.79 -0.56 2.44
N GLY A 241 28.77 -1.89 2.42
CA GLY A 241 28.63 -2.74 3.59
C GLY A 241 27.19 -3.14 3.93
N ASP A 242 26.18 -2.45 3.39
CA ASP A 242 24.79 -2.81 3.63
C ASP A 242 24.48 -4.22 3.09
N THR A 243 23.73 -4.98 3.88
CA THR A 243 23.15 -6.27 3.46
C THR A 243 21.63 -6.17 3.56
N VAL A 244 20.98 -6.34 2.42
CA VAL A 244 19.58 -5.97 2.22
C VAL A 244 18.83 -7.15 1.65
N VAL A 245 17.67 -7.46 2.21
CA VAL A 245 16.75 -8.47 1.68
C VAL A 245 15.72 -7.77 0.81
N ILE A 246 15.64 -8.20 -0.45
CA ILE A 246 14.64 -7.75 -1.40
C ILE A 246 13.54 -8.81 -1.45
N LYS A 247 12.30 -8.35 -1.30
CA LYS A 247 11.10 -9.14 -1.52
C LYS A 247 10.43 -8.62 -2.79
N PHE A 248 10.52 -9.42 -3.85
CA PHE A 248 9.93 -9.12 -5.15
C PHE A 248 8.71 -10.00 -5.37
N SER A 249 7.53 -9.41 -5.37
CA SER A 249 6.27 -10.17 -5.39
C SER A 249 5.47 -9.93 -6.66
N LYS A 250 5.04 -10.99 -7.33
CA LYS A 250 3.97 -10.88 -8.34
C LYS A 250 2.61 -10.69 -7.65
N ILE A 251 1.78 -9.81 -8.19
CA ILE A 251 0.42 -9.50 -7.72
C ILE A 251 -0.57 -9.52 -8.89
N GLY A 252 -1.86 -9.69 -8.58
CA GLY A 252 -2.92 -9.64 -9.60
C GLY A 252 -3.17 -8.24 -10.15
N SER A 253 -3.74 -8.16 -11.36
CA SER A 253 -3.97 -6.88 -12.04
C SER A 253 -5.00 -5.98 -11.32
N LYS A 254 -5.97 -6.56 -10.60
CA LYS A 254 -6.96 -5.78 -9.84
C LYS A 254 -6.31 -5.09 -8.64
N GLU A 255 -5.44 -5.84 -7.96
CA GLU A 255 -4.64 -5.40 -6.83
C GLU A 255 -3.64 -4.33 -7.27
N TYR A 256 -2.96 -4.54 -8.39
CA TYR A 256 -2.10 -3.52 -9.00
C TYR A 256 -2.85 -2.23 -9.30
N ASN A 257 -4.04 -2.30 -9.93
CA ASN A 257 -4.85 -1.11 -10.20
C ASN A 257 -5.25 -0.36 -8.93
N PHE A 258 -5.53 -1.07 -7.82
CA PHE A 258 -5.74 -0.45 -6.52
C PHE A 258 -4.47 0.28 -6.05
N PHE A 259 -3.33 -0.40 -6.02
CA PHE A 259 -2.09 0.17 -5.49
C PHE A 259 -1.54 1.32 -6.33
N GLU A 260 -1.56 1.21 -7.66
CA GLU A 260 -1.12 2.26 -8.57
C GLU A 260 -1.93 3.55 -8.32
N LYS A 261 -3.26 3.45 -8.19
CA LYS A 261 -4.11 4.62 -7.93
C LYS A 261 -3.93 5.16 -6.50
N LYS A 262 -3.76 4.28 -5.50
CA LYS A 262 -3.46 4.67 -4.12
C LYS A 262 -2.17 5.49 -4.04
N TYR A 263 -1.09 5.00 -4.65
CA TYR A 263 0.21 5.67 -4.63
C TYR A 263 0.20 6.99 -5.42
N ASN A 264 -0.43 7.01 -6.60
CA ASN A 264 -0.62 8.25 -7.35
C ASN A 264 -1.39 9.32 -6.55
N GLN A 265 -2.40 8.91 -5.78
CA GLN A 265 -3.13 9.84 -4.91
C GLN A 265 -2.25 10.31 -3.75
N MET A 266 -1.45 9.44 -3.13
CA MET A 266 -0.52 9.82 -2.07
C MET A 266 0.52 10.83 -2.54
N TYR A 267 1.06 10.68 -3.75
CA TYR A 267 2.07 11.59 -4.30
C TYR A 267 1.52 12.89 -4.85
N SER A 268 0.25 12.91 -5.20
CA SER A 268 -0.46 14.14 -5.56
C SER A 268 -1.12 14.82 -4.35
N ALA A 269 -0.99 14.24 -3.15
CA ALA A 269 -1.52 14.82 -1.93
C ALA A 269 -0.91 16.21 -1.67
N GLY A 270 -1.76 17.15 -1.28
CA GLY A 270 -1.35 18.54 -1.05
C GLY A 270 -1.25 19.40 -2.32
N ASN A 271 -1.38 18.83 -3.53
CA ASN A 271 -1.49 19.61 -4.76
C ASN A 271 -2.96 19.99 -5.01
N PRO A 272 -3.34 21.29 -4.93
CA PRO A 272 -4.74 21.72 -5.09
C PRO A 272 -5.26 21.60 -6.53
N PHE A 273 -4.39 21.27 -7.49
CA PHE A 273 -4.73 21.04 -8.90
C PHE A 273 -4.65 19.57 -9.30
N ALA A 274 -4.30 18.68 -8.35
CA ALA A 274 -4.36 17.25 -8.59
C ALA A 274 -5.80 16.82 -8.90
N THR A 275 -5.95 15.99 -9.92
CA THR A 275 -7.27 15.42 -10.23
C THR A 275 -7.65 14.43 -9.14
N PRO A 276 -8.84 14.58 -8.51
CA PRO A 276 -9.33 13.60 -7.57
C PRO A 276 -9.37 12.22 -8.22
N THR A 277 -8.60 11.28 -7.67
CA THR A 277 -8.54 9.91 -8.18
C THR A 277 -9.43 9.04 -7.31
N ASN A 278 -10.41 8.40 -7.91
CA ASN A 278 -11.17 7.36 -7.22
C ASN A 278 -10.34 6.07 -7.21
N ILE A 279 -9.91 5.63 -6.03
CA ILE A 279 -9.15 4.39 -5.89
C ILE A 279 -10.12 3.21 -6.16
N PRO A 280 -9.87 2.38 -7.18
CA PRO A 280 -10.71 1.21 -7.45
C PRO A 280 -10.53 0.19 -6.34
N SER A 281 -11.57 -0.58 -6.03
CA SER A 281 -11.55 -1.65 -5.03
C SER A 281 -11.81 -2.99 -5.71
N ASN A 282 -11.14 -4.07 -5.27
CA ASN A 282 -11.50 -5.44 -5.68
C ASN A 282 -12.53 -6.08 -4.72
N ILE A 283 -13.12 -5.30 -3.82
CA ILE A 283 -14.17 -5.71 -2.89
C ILE A 283 -15.55 -5.39 -3.48
N VAL A 284 -16.44 -6.39 -3.49
CA VAL A 284 -17.84 -6.30 -3.91
C VAL A 284 -18.72 -6.07 -2.68
N GLY A 285 -19.74 -5.21 -2.80
CA GLY A 285 -20.68 -4.88 -1.72
C GLY A 285 -20.62 -3.42 -1.24
N GLY A 286 -19.81 -2.58 -1.90
CA GLY A 286 -19.74 -1.14 -1.62
C GLY A 286 -18.72 -0.71 -0.56
N ALA A 287 -17.88 -1.65 -0.10
CA ALA A 287 -16.68 -1.34 0.67
C ALA A 287 -15.52 -0.94 -0.25
N LEU A 288 -14.59 -0.15 0.30
CA LEU A 288 -13.31 0.17 -0.32
C LEU A 288 -12.21 -0.77 0.17
N GLY A 289 -11.01 -0.65 -0.39
CA GLY A 289 -9.83 -1.42 0.02
C GLY A 289 -9.44 -2.51 -0.96
N VAL A 290 -8.70 -3.50 -0.48
CA VAL A 290 -8.07 -4.54 -1.29
C VAL A 290 -7.98 -5.87 -0.53
N TRP A 291 -8.20 -6.96 -1.25
CA TRP A 291 -7.81 -8.31 -0.84
C TRP A 291 -6.71 -8.80 -1.79
N VAL A 292 -5.47 -8.97 -1.32
CA VAL A 292 -4.31 -9.22 -2.18
C VAL A 292 -3.60 -10.54 -1.86
N GLY A 293 -3.35 -11.35 -2.89
CA GLY A 293 -2.42 -12.46 -2.87
C GLY A 293 -1.05 -12.01 -3.37
N TYR A 294 -0.04 -11.99 -2.50
CA TYR A 294 1.34 -11.75 -2.93
C TYR A 294 2.02 -13.06 -3.29
N SER A 295 2.84 -13.02 -4.32
CA SER A 295 3.63 -14.16 -4.80
C SER A 295 5.12 -13.82 -4.71
N PRO A 296 5.71 -13.82 -3.50
CA PRO A 296 7.05 -13.32 -3.25
C PRO A 296 8.13 -14.27 -3.76
N THR A 297 9.21 -13.67 -4.24
CA THR A 297 10.56 -14.22 -4.28
C THR A 297 11.46 -13.35 -3.41
N TYR A 298 12.56 -13.92 -2.94
CA TYR A 298 13.51 -13.24 -2.08
C TYR A 298 14.89 -13.32 -2.70
N ASP A 299 15.61 -12.21 -2.68
CA ASP A 299 17.01 -12.13 -3.05
C ASP A 299 17.76 -11.23 -2.06
N THR A 300 19.09 -11.35 -2.02
CA THR A 300 19.95 -10.59 -1.11
C THR A 300 20.87 -9.68 -1.90
N LEU A 301 20.75 -8.38 -1.67
CA LEU A 301 21.71 -7.39 -2.13
C LEU A 301 22.83 -7.27 -1.10
N ILE A 302 24.06 -7.44 -1.56
CA ILE A 302 25.26 -7.19 -0.77
C ILE A 302 25.99 -6.00 -1.40
N CYS A 303 26.13 -4.91 -0.66
CA CYS A 303 26.77 -3.68 -1.16
C CYS A 303 28.28 -3.78 -0.97
N GLN A 304 28.98 -4.37 -1.93
CA GLN A 304 30.43 -4.57 -1.93
C GLN A 304 31.08 -4.05 -3.23
N PRO A 305 32.37 -3.66 -3.20
CA PRO A 305 33.11 -3.20 -4.39
C PRO A 305 33.22 -4.22 -5.52
#